data_AF-A0A3M4LCH5-F1
#
_entry.id   AF-A0A3M4LCH5-F1
#
_cell.length_a   1.000
_cell.length_b   1.000
_cell.length_c   1.000
_cell.angle_alpha   90.00
_cell.angle_beta   90.00
_cell.angle_gamma   90.00
#
_symmetry.space_group_name_H-M   'P 1'
#
loop_
_entity.id
_entity.type
_entity.pdbx_description
1 polymer ?
#
loop_
_entity_poly.entity_id
_entity_poly.type
_entity_poly.pdbx_seq_one_letter_code
_entity_poly.pdbx_strand_id
1 'polypeptide(L)'
;MLFRRFGQTFENVYTFCIGLPPEPQARTFQCKWLVGMSDKSSGEARVGCGVYEWQFSAESGLVERLTITIEHMKTLPASDVHCIMKWVSHLDYPWCHPEAFVNNSPDLETLEEVIQYVTADSAI
;
A
#
# COMPACT_ATOMS: atom_id res chain seq x y z
N MET A 1 -13.68 8.68 14.21
CA MET A 1 -14.04 8.08 12.89
C MET A 1 -13.08 8.60 11.83
N LEU A 2 -12.04 7.83 11.51
CA LEU A 2 -10.99 8.20 10.54
C LEU A 2 -11.40 7.91 9.08
N PHE A 3 -12.25 6.89 8.87
CA PHE A 3 -12.64 6.42 7.53
C PHE A 3 -13.51 7.39 6.72
N ARG A 4 -14.41 8.15 7.36
CA ARG A 4 -15.31 9.08 6.62
C ARG A 4 -14.56 10.28 6.01
N ARG A 5 -13.53 10.78 6.71
CA ARG A 5 -12.72 11.90 6.21
C ARG A 5 -11.77 11.45 5.10
N PHE A 6 -11.24 10.23 5.19
CA PHE A 6 -10.35 9.68 4.18
C PHE A 6 -10.96 9.71 2.76
N GLY A 7 -12.19 9.21 2.59
CA GLY A 7 -12.88 9.26 1.30
C GLY A 7 -13.38 10.65 0.88
N GLN A 8 -13.41 11.62 1.80
CA GLN A 8 -13.69 13.03 1.48
C GLN A 8 -12.44 13.78 1.02
N THR A 9 -11.26 13.35 1.45
CA THR A 9 -9.98 13.99 1.15
C THR A 9 -9.26 13.33 -0.01
N PHE A 10 -9.36 12.01 -0.16
CA PHE A 10 -8.62 11.27 -1.18
C PHE A 10 -9.54 10.58 -2.20
N GLU A 11 -9.04 10.44 -3.41
CA GLU A 11 -9.59 9.66 -4.51
C GLU A 11 -8.50 8.82 -5.20
N ASN A 12 -8.91 8.00 -6.17
CA ASN A 12 -8.01 7.10 -6.90
C ASN A 12 -7.13 6.28 -5.95
N VAL A 13 -7.74 5.74 -4.90
CA VAL A 13 -7.01 5.03 -3.84
C VAL A 13 -6.80 3.59 -4.28
N TYR A 14 -5.54 3.22 -4.49
CA TYR A 14 -5.11 1.86 -4.79
C TYR A 14 -4.23 1.36 -3.67
N THR A 15 -4.60 0.26 -3.02
CA THR A 15 -3.83 -0.35 -1.93
C THR A 15 -3.49 -1.79 -2.29
N PHE A 16 -2.23 -2.16 -2.15
CA PHE A 16 -1.71 -3.47 -2.51
C PHE A 16 -1.06 -4.12 -1.30
N CYS A 17 -1.29 -5.42 -1.14
CA CYS A 17 -0.52 -6.27 -0.26
C CYS A 17 0.63 -6.88 -1.04
N ILE A 18 1.82 -6.93 -0.44
CA ILE A 18 3.03 -7.40 -1.11
C ILE A 18 3.30 -8.84 -0.69
N GLY A 19 3.51 -9.70 -1.67
CA GLY A 19 3.74 -11.13 -1.46
C GLY A 19 2.50 -11.98 -1.69
N LEU A 20 2.42 -13.11 -0.97
CA LEU A 20 1.36 -14.10 -1.14
C LEU A 20 0.26 -13.95 -0.09
N PRO A 21 -0.99 -14.34 -0.41
CA PRO A 21 -2.07 -14.38 0.57
C PRO A 21 -1.76 -15.32 1.75
N PRO A 22 -2.37 -15.07 2.92
CA PRO A 22 -2.26 -15.98 4.06
C PRO A 22 -2.82 -17.37 3.73
N GLU A 23 -2.23 -18.39 4.35
CA GLU A 23 -2.83 -19.72 4.41
C GLU A 23 -4.20 -19.68 5.11
N PRO A 24 -5.21 -20.47 4.69
CA PRO A 24 -6.57 -20.37 5.22
C PRO A 24 -6.72 -20.61 6.74
N GLN A 25 -5.74 -21.24 7.39
CA GLN A 25 -5.74 -21.49 8.84
C GLN A 25 -4.76 -20.60 9.61
N ALA A 26 -4.18 -19.58 8.97
CA ALA A 26 -3.27 -18.65 9.63
C ALA A 26 -3.97 -17.94 10.80
N ARG A 27 -3.35 -17.99 12.00
CA ARG A 27 -3.82 -17.23 13.17
C ARG A 27 -3.34 -15.80 13.18
N THR A 28 -2.20 -15.57 12.54
CA THR A 28 -1.60 -14.26 12.33
C THR A 28 -1.07 -14.20 10.90
N PHE A 29 -1.14 -13.03 10.29
CA PHE A 29 -0.57 -12.80 8.98
C PHE A 29 0.07 -11.42 8.93
N GLN A 30 1.27 -11.35 8.38
CA GLN A 30 2.00 -10.10 8.22
C GLN A 30 2.41 -9.95 6.76
N CYS A 31 2.17 -8.77 6.19
CA CYS A 31 2.67 -8.43 4.87
C CYS A 31 2.98 -6.94 4.80
N LYS A 32 3.90 -6.57 3.92
CA LYS A 32 4.05 -5.16 3.54
C LYS A 32 2.86 -4.72 2.71
N TRP A 33 2.58 -3.43 2.71
CA TRP A 33 1.60 -2.82 1.83
C TRP A 33 2.14 -1.57 1.16
N LEU A 34 1.57 -1.25 0.00
CA LEU A 34 1.78 0.02 -0.70
C LEU A 34 0.41 0.64 -1.01
N VAL A 35 0.30 1.96 -0.86
CA VAL A 35 -0.86 2.73 -1.29
C VAL A 35 -0.45 3.86 -2.21
N GLY A 36 -1.20 4.07 -3.29
CA GLY A 36 -1.19 5.28 -4.09
C GLY A 36 -2.56 5.94 -4.04
N MET A 37 -2.61 7.26 -3.88
CA MET A 37 -3.86 8.03 -3.89
C MET A 37 -3.61 9.47 -4.35
N SER A 38 -4.68 10.20 -4.71
CA SER A 38 -4.61 11.64 -4.96
C SER A 38 -5.50 12.41 -4.00
N ASP A 39 -5.05 13.59 -3.58
CA ASP A 39 -5.85 14.54 -2.79
C ASP A 39 -6.85 15.26 -3.69
N LYS A 40 -8.13 15.24 -3.32
CA LYS A 40 -9.23 15.84 -4.10
C LYS A 40 -9.14 17.37 -4.18
N SER A 41 -8.49 18.01 -3.21
CA SER A 41 -8.45 19.45 -3.06
C SER A 41 -7.20 20.07 -3.67
N SER A 42 -6.03 19.51 -3.36
CA SER A 42 -4.76 20.00 -3.90
C SER A 42 -4.39 19.35 -5.24
N GLY A 43 -4.98 18.19 -5.54
CA GLY A 43 -4.60 17.39 -6.68
C GLY A 43 -3.24 16.71 -6.47
N GLU A 44 -2.61 16.76 -5.30
CA GLU A 44 -1.32 16.13 -5.06
C GLU A 44 -1.44 14.61 -5.01
N ALA A 45 -0.40 13.89 -5.46
CA ALA A 45 -0.34 12.45 -5.27
C ALA A 45 0.29 12.12 -3.92
N ARG A 46 -0.18 11.04 -3.29
CA ARG A 46 0.45 10.47 -2.10
C ARG A 46 0.74 9.00 -2.34
N VAL A 47 1.97 8.60 -2.04
CA VAL A 47 2.39 7.21 -2.09
C VAL A 47 2.94 6.84 -0.72
N GLY A 48 2.41 5.78 -0.13
CA GLY A 48 2.83 5.32 1.18
C GLY A 48 3.06 3.82 1.22
N CYS A 49 3.84 3.38 2.20
CA CYS A 49 4.04 1.96 2.47
C CYS A 49 4.23 1.71 3.96
N GLY A 50 4.14 0.44 4.32
CA GLY A 50 4.42 -0.03 5.67
C GLY A 50 4.02 -1.48 5.83
N VAL A 51 3.53 -1.84 7.02
CA VAL A 51 3.21 -3.23 7.38
C VAL A 51 1.77 -3.36 7.86
N TYR A 52 1.13 -4.45 7.44
CA TYR A 52 -0.10 -4.94 8.03
C TYR A 52 0.20 -6.12 8.91
N GLU A 53 -0.38 -6.14 10.09
CA GLU A 53 -0.38 -7.29 10.99
C GLU A 53 -1.83 -7.64 11.33
N TRP A 54 -2.25 -8.80 10.84
CA TRP A 54 -3.58 -9.35 11.05
C TRP A 54 -3.53 -10.39 12.16
N GLN A 55 -4.56 -10.40 13.00
CA GLN A 55 -4.84 -11.47 13.95
C GLN A 55 -6.25 -11.99 13.69
N PHE A 56 -6.37 -13.31 13.59
CA PHE A 56 -7.61 -14.00 13.28
C PHE A 56 -8.09 -14.81 14.48
N SER A 57 -9.41 -14.85 14.65
CA SER A 57 -10.06 -15.66 15.66
C SER A 57 -9.84 -17.14 15.41
N ALA A 58 -9.34 -17.87 16.41
CA ALA A 58 -9.17 -19.31 16.30
C ALA A 58 -10.51 -20.07 16.18
N GLU A 59 -11.61 -19.48 16.66
CA GLU A 59 -12.94 -20.10 16.66
C GLU A 59 -13.71 -19.81 15.37
N SER A 60 -13.67 -18.57 14.88
CA SER A 60 -14.47 -18.13 13.72
C SER A 60 -13.68 -17.96 12.42
N GLY A 61 -12.35 -17.89 12.48
CA GLY A 61 -11.49 -17.55 11.34
C GLY A 61 -11.62 -16.10 10.85
N LEU A 62 -12.43 -15.28 11.53
CA LEU A 62 -12.60 -13.86 11.17
C LEU A 62 -11.48 -13.00 11.74
N VAL A 63 -11.24 -11.85 11.11
CA VAL A 63 -10.28 -10.85 11.60
C VAL A 63 -10.74 -10.30 12.95
N GLU A 64 -9.91 -10.46 13.98
CA GLU A 64 -10.11 -9.84 15.30
C GLU A 64 -9.36 -8.51 15.43
N ARG A 65 -8.19 -8.42 14.79
CA ARG A 65 -7.35 -7.21 14.82
C ARG A 65 -6.62 -7.01 13.51
N LEU A 66 -6.55 -5.75 13.09
CA LEU A 66 -5.63 -5.26 12.07
C LEU A 66 -4.82 -4.11 12.67
N THR A 67 -3.51 -4.30 12.78
CA THR A 67 -2.55 -3.22 13.05
C THR A 67 -1.96 -2.75 11.73
N ILE A 68 -1.94 -1.43 11.54
CA ILE A 68 -1.39 -0.79 10.34
C ILE A 68 -0.25 0.11 10.78
N THR A 69 0.97 -0.24 10.41
CA THR A 69 2.15 0.59 10.61
C THR A 69 2.47 1.30 9.30
N ILE A 70 2.62 2.62 9.36
CA ILE A 70 3.04 3.45 8.22
C ILE A 70 4.53 3.74 8.41
N GLU A 71 5.33 3.31 7.44
CA GLU A 71 6.79 3.51 7.46
C GLU A 71 7.17 4.75 6.66
N HIS A 72 6.72 4.82 5.41
CA HIS A 72 6.92 5.97 4.56
C HIS A 72 5.59 6.49 4.02
N MET A 73 5.45 7.81 3.98
CA MET A 73 4.35 8.50 3.31
C MET A 73 4.92 9.70 2.57
N LYS A 74 4.88 9.65 1.24
CA LYS A 74 5.44 10.66 0.35
C LYS A 74 4.31 11.44 -0.29
N THR A 75 4.47 12.76 -0.34
CA THR A 75 3.58 13.66 -1.08
C THR A 75 4.33 14.14 -2.31
N LEU A 76 3.72 14.00 -3.47
CA LEU A 76 4.25 14.41 -4.76
C LEU A 76 3.37 15.51 -5.35
N PRO A 77 3.95 16.43 -6.13
CA PRO A 77 3.21 17.52 -6.74
C PRO A 77 2.11 17.01 -7.68
N ALA A 78 1.11 17.84 -7.93
CA ALA A 78 -0.03 17.50 -8.79
C ALA A 78 0.40 17.14 -10.24
N SER A 79 1.56 17.64 -10.70
CA SER A 79 2.15 17.28 -12.00
C SER A 79 2.41 15.78 -12.15
N ASP A 80 2.69 15.09 -11.04
CA ASP A 80 3.17 13.71 -11.06
C ASP A 80 2.02 12.71 -10.92
N VAL A 81 0.82 13.17 -10.58
CA VAL A 81 -0.35 12.32 -10.30
C VAL A 81 -0.68 11.41 -11.44
N HIS A 82 -0.67 11.91 -12.68
CA HIS A 82 -0.98 11.08 -13.83
C HIS A 82 0.02 9.93 -13.96
N CYS A 83 1.31 10.20 -13.72
CA CYS A 83 2.36 9.18 -13.73
C CYS A 83 2.15 8.16 -12.60
N ILE A 84 1.90 8.63 -11.37
CA ILE A 84 1.64 7.76 -10.21
C ILE A 84 0.40 6.89 -10.43
N MET A 85 -0.74 7.50 -10.80
CA MET A 85 -2.00 6.78 -10.99
C MET A 85 -1.93 5.79 -12.14
N LYS A 86 -1.21 6.13 -13.22
CA LYS A 86 -0.93 5.18 -14.29
C LYS A 86 -0.10 4.02 -13.77
N TRP A 87 0.98 4.27 -13.03
CA TRP A 87 1.80 3.20 -12.46
C TRP A 87 0.99 2.27 -11.56
N VAL A 88 0.33 2.80 -10.53
CA VAL A 88 -0.38 1.95 -9.56
C VAL A 88 -1.58 1.21 -10.17
N SER A 89 -2.25 1.78 -11.18
CA SER A 89 -3.38 1.09 -11.84
C SER A 89 -2.98 -0.10 -12.71
N HIS A 90 -1.69 -0.27 -13.03
CA HIS A 90 -1.18 -1.43 -13.78
C HIS A 90 -0.66 -2.56 -12.88
N LEU A 91 -0.71 -2.38 -11.56
CA LEU A 91 -0.27 -3.40 -10.61
C LEU A 91 -1.38 -4.42 -10.33
N ASP A 92 -0.97 -5.64 -10.03
CA ASP A 92 -1.90 -6.70 -9.66
C ASP A 92 -2.55 -6.42 -8.31
N TYR A 93 -3.88 -6.57 -8.27
CA TYR A 93 -4.68 -6.33 -7.07
C TYR A 93 -5.38 -7.62 -6.61
N PRO A 94 -5.47 -7.89 -5.29
CA PRO A 94 -4.88 -7.11 -4.18
C PRO A 94 -3.44 -7.50 -3.85
N TRP A 95 -2.92 -8.58 -4.43
CA TRP A 95 -1.59 -9.12 -4.17
C TRP A 95 -0.65 -8.79 -5.31
N CYS A 96 0.49 -8.20 -4.98
CA CYS A 96 1.49 -7.79 -5.96
C CYS A 96 2.86 -8.35 -5.57
N HIS A 97 3.61 -8.81 -6.57
CA HIS A 97 4.98 -9.25 -6.39
C HIS A 97 5.93 -8.04 -6.25
N PRO A 98 6.96 -8.09 -5.37
CA PRO A 98 7.90 -6.99 -5.19
C PRO A 98 8.51 -6.45 -6.49
N GLU A 99 8.83 -7.34 -7.43
CA GLU A 99 9.44 -7.00 -8.72
C GLU A 99 8.55 -6.10 -9.60
N ALA A 100 7.22 -6.23 -9.49
CA ALA A 100 6.29 -5.43 -10.29
C ALA A 100 6.33 -3.95 -9.91
N PHE A 101 6.69 -3.63 -8.66
CA PHE A 101 6.87 -2.26 -8.21
C PHE A 101 8.13 -1.61 -8.81
N VAL A 102 9.23 -2.36 -8.95
CA VAL A 102 10.48 -1.86 -9.54
C VAL A 102 10.35 -1.67 -11.05
N ASN A 103 9.84 -2.67 -11.76
CA ASN A 103 9.84 -2.68 -13.22
C ASN A 103 9.00 -1.55 -13.83
N ASN A 104 8.01 -1.05 -13.08
CA ASN A 104 7.08 -0.02 -13.55
C ASN A 104 7.17 1.28 -12.74
N SER A 105 8.09 1.39 -11.76
CA SER A 105 8.17 2.58 -10.92
C SER A 105 8.52 3.81 -11.75
N PRO A 106 7.83 4.95 -11.53
CA PRO A 106 8.27 6.24 -12.02
C PRO A 106 9.69 6.56 -11.53
N ASP A 107 10.52 7.13 -12.41
CA ASP A 107 11.87 7.60 -12.06
C ASP A 107 11.76 8.92 -11.28
N LEU A 108 11.39 8.80 -10.01
CA LEU A 108 11.18 9.89 -9.06
C LEU A 108 11.97 9.58 -7.80
N GLU A 109 13.00 10.38 -7.51
CA GLU A 109 13.86 10.26 -6.32
C GLU A 109 13.03 10.21 -5.03
N THR A 110 11.89 10.92 -5.00
CA THR A 110 10.99 10.94 -3.83
C THR A 110 10.37 9.57 -3.51
N LEU A 111 10.28 8.65 -4.48
CA LEU A 111 9.75 7.30 -4.29
C LEU A 111 10.80 6.27 -3.89
N GLU A 112 12.10 6.61 -3.95
CA GLU A 112 13.17 5.65 -3.77
C GLU A 112 13.07 4.90 -2.44
N GLU A 113 12.89 5.62 -1.33
CA GLU A 113 12.70 5.02 0.00
C GLU A 113 11.47 4.09 0.07
N VAL A 114 10.38 4.46 -0.62
CA VAL A 114 9.16 3.64 -0.65
C VAL A 114 9.45 2.33 -1.38
N ILE A 115 10.05 2.41 -2.58
CA ILE A 115 10.38 1.23 -3.39
C ILE A 115 11.36 0.34 -2.65
N GLN A 116 12.47 0.91 -2.15
CA GLN A 116 13.46 0.18 -1.37
C GLN A 116 12.84 -0.54 -0.18
N TYR A 117 11.93 0.13 0.56
CA TYR A 117 11.25 -0.48 1.69
C TYR A 117 10.40 -1.67 1.25
N VAL A 118 9.58 -1.54 0.20
CA VAL A 118 8.66 -2.60 -0.23
C VAL A 118 9.37 -3.78 -0.89
N THR A 119 10.54 -3.56 -1.49
CA THR A 119 11.32 -4.61 -2.16
C THR A 119 12.42 -5.20 -1.31
N ALA A 120 12.80 -4.56 -0.20
CA ALA A 120 13.71 -5.16 0.75
C ALA A 120 13.14 -6.51 1.20
N ASP A 121 13.94 -7.57 1.11
CA ASP A 121 13.58 -8.86 1.69
C ASP A 121 13.32 -8.66 3.17
N SER A 122 12.05 -8.73 3.54
CA SER A 122 11.71 -8.93 4.92
C SER A 122 11.84 -10.41 5.18
N ALA A 123 12.84 -10.77 5.97
CA ALA A 123 12.76 -11.96 6.80
C ALA A 123 11.48 -11.81 7.65
N ILE A 124 10.38 -12.40 7.17
CA ILE A 124 9.16 -12.67 7.94
C ILE A 124 9.12 -14.17 8.15
#